data_AF-V5WDP7-F1
#
_entry.id   AF-V5WDP7-F1
#
_cell.length_a   1.000
_cell.length_b   1.000
_cell.length_c   1.000
_cell.angle_alpha   90.00
_cell.angle_beta   90.00
_cell.angle_gamma   90.00
#
_symmetry.space_group_name_H-M   'P 1'
#
loop_
_entity.id
_entity.type
_entity.pdbx_description
1 polymer ?
#
loop_
_entity_poly.entity_id
_entity_poly.type
_entity_poly.pdbx_seq_one_letter_code
_entity_poly.pdbx_strand_id
1 'polypeptide(L)'
;MQRTIALIILSVFLMFHLSASEGTYGPESAQERILISYEPTRFKNRLLDQLLERINTGDMYIQVTDHSSRGLEGLRAQDFDAVFITNSGATAKVRPWVIEWLNDNGGNPENVILHTTQITDWEPKVEVDSVTSASYTNRGEIESLAEEFVREIRSKLSAGGGE
;
A
#
# COMPACT_ATOMS: atom_id res chain seq x y z
N MET A 1 13.17 26.12 -36.12
CA MET A 1 13.33 24.70 -35.70
C MET A 1 13.62 24.52 -34.20
N GLN A 2 13.41 25.54 -33.35
CA GLN A 2 13.64 25.46 -31.88
C GLN A 2 12.37 25.43 -31.03
N ARG A 3 11.18 25.54 -31.64
CA ARG A 3 9.90 25.59 -30.91
C ARG A 3 9.27 24.23 -30.63
N THR A 4 9.72 23.18 -31.31
CA THR A 4 9.13 21.83 -31.21
C THR A 4 9.72 20.99 -30.07
N ILE A 5 10.92 21.31 -29.59
CA ILE A 5 11.59 20.55 -28.52
C ILE A 5 11.03 20.90 -27.13
N ALA A 6 10.55 22.13 -26.93
CA ALA A 6 9.97 22.56 -25.65
C ALA A 6 8.61 21.90 -25.31
N LEU A 7 7.89 21.40 -26.33
CA LEU A 7 6.57 20.79 -26.15
C LEU A 7 6.63 19.30 -25.74
N ILE A 8 7.75 18.61 -25.99
CA ILE A 8 7.91 17.20 -25.59
C ILE A 8 8.39 17.09 -24.13
N ILE A 9 9.09 18.10 -23.60
CA ILE A 9 9.54 18.09 -22.20
C ILE A 9 8.38 18.45 -21.24
N LEU A 10 7.39 19.22 -21.70
CA LEU A 10 6.23 19.59 -20.90
C LEU A 10 5.17 18.46 -20.80
N SER A 11 5.13 17.53 -21.76
CA SER A 11 4.20 16.40 -21.74
C SER A 11 4.64 15.23 -20.87
N VAL A 12 5.94 15.11 -20.56
CA VAL A 12 6.44 14.09 -19.61
C VAL A 12 6.22 14.52 -18.16
N PHE A 13 6.13 15.83 -17.88
CA PHE A 13 5.90 16.33 -16.52
C PHE A 13 4.41 16.36 -16.10
N LEU A 14 3.47 16.27 -17.05
CA LEU A 14 2.04 16.33 -16.74
C LEU A 14 1.43 14.99 -16.26
N MET A 15 2.21 13.91 -16.20
CA MET A 15 1.74 12.61 -15.70
C MET A 15 1.82 12.45 -14.17
N PHE A 16 2.44 13.39 -13.44
CA PHE A 16 2.63 13.28 -11.99
C PHE A 16 1.49 13.83 -11.12
N HIS A 17 0.31 14.11 -11.72
CA HIS A 17 -0.90 14.45 -10.96
C HIS A 17 -2.08 13.51 -11.27
N LEU A 18 -1.80 12.29 -11.72
CA LEU A 18 -2.74 11.20 -11.55
C LEU A 18 -2.75 10.84 -10.06
N SER A 19 -3.84 11.16 -9.37
CA SER A 19 -4.12 10.58 -8.05
C SER A 19 -3.84 9.08 -8.11
N ALA A 20 -3.09 8.53 -7.15
CA ALA A 20 -2.82 7.10 -7.12
C ALA A 20 -4.16 6.34 -7.19
N SER A 21 -4.35 5.62 -8.29
CA SER A 21 -5.51 4.78 -8.54
C SER A 21 -5.07 3.32 -8.47
N GLU A 22 -6.04 2.41 -8.41
CA GLU A 22 -5.77 1.00 -8.68
C GLU A 22 -4.97 0.84 -9.97
N GLY A 23 -4.06 -0.13 -10.00
CA GLY A 23 -3.17 -0.36 -11.12
C GLY A 23 -1.84 -1.00 -10.73
N THR A 24 -0.94 -1.07 -11.70
CA THR A 24 0.40 -1.64 -11.53
C THR A 24 1.45 -0.58 -11.83
N TYR A 25 2.51 -0.56 -11.02
CA TYR A 25 3.63 0.38 -11.14
C TYR A 25 4.95 -0.41 -11.24
N GLY A 26 5.88 0.12 -12.03
CA GLY A 26 7.18 -0.51 -12.27
C GLY A 26 7.13 -1.70 -13.25
N PRO A 27 8.27 -2.35 -13.52
CA PRO A 27 8.37 -3.43 -14.50
C PRO A 27 7.83 -4.76 -13.93
N GLU A 28 7.07 -5.52 -14.72
CA GLU A 28 6.60 -6.86 -14.33
C GLU A 28 7.75 -7.85 -14.02
N SER A 29 8.93 -7.59 -14.58
CA SER A 29 10.16 -8.37 -14.36
C SER A 29 10.95 -7.96 -13.12
N ALA A 30 10.45 -7.03 -12.31
CA ALA A 30 11.09 -6.67 -11.04
C ALA A 30 11.20 -7.90 -10.14
N GLN A 31 12.31 -7.99 -9.40
CA GLN A 31 12.51 -9.06 -8.42
C GLN A 31 11.61 -8.84 -7.21
N GLU A 32 11.58 -7.61 -6.70
CA GLU A 32 10.76 -7.24 -5.56
C GLU A 32 9.33 -6.89 -5.99
N ARG A 33 8.35 -7.50 -5.33
CA ARG A 33 6.92 -7.40 -5.63
C ARG A 33 6.16 -6.97 -4.39
N ILE A 34 5.40 -5.88 -4.50
CA ILE A 34 4.62 -5.31 -3.41
C ILE A 34 3.15 -5.31 -3.78
N LEU A 35 2.29 -5.77 -2.88
CA LEU A 35 0.84 -5.56 -2.95
C LEU A 35 0.45 -4.43 -1.99
N ILE A 36 -0.28 -3.44 -2.49
CA ILE A 36 -0.92 -2.41 -1.66
C ILE A 36 -2.43 -2.50 -1.87
N SER A 37 -3.16 -2.81 -0.81
CA SER A 37 -4.61 -2.89 -0.82
C SER A 37 -5.22 -1.86 0.12
N TYR A 38 -6.15 -1.04 -0.36
CA TYR A 38 -6.65 0.10 0.44
C TYR A 38 -8.14 0.39 0.32
N GLU A 39 -8.70 1.07 1.33
CA GLU A 39 -10.04 1.66 1.26
C GLU A 39 -9.97 3.07 0.64
N PRO A 40 -10.67 3.35 -0.47
CA PRO A 40 -10.60 4.65 -1.13
C PRO A 40 -11.28 5.73 -0.28
N THR A 41 -10.49 6.38 0.55
CA THR A 41 -10.89 7.50 1.42
C THR A 41 -9.90 8.62 1.25
N ARG A 42 -10.31 9.88 1.46
CA ARG A 42 -9.42 11.03 1.29
C ARG A 42 -8.09 10.89 2.04
N PHE A 43 -8.14 10.35 3.26
CA PHE A 43 -6.94 10.10 4.07
C PHE A 43 -6.05 9.01 3.45
N LYS A 44 -6.62 7.84 3.14
CA LYS A 44 -5.84 6.70 2.63
C LYS A 44 -5.31 6.93 1.22
N ASN A 45 -6.01 7.71 0.38
CA ASN A 45 -5.50 8.12 -0.93
C ASN A 45 -4.24 8.97 -0.77
N ARG A 46 -4.24 9.93 0.16
CA ARG A 46 -3.04 10.74 0.45
C ARG A 46 -1.91 9.90 1.03
N LEU A 47 -2.22 8.95 1.91
CA LEU A 47 -1.23 8.01 2.43
C LEU A 47 -0.63 7.18 1.29
N LEU A 48 -1.46 6.62 0.42
CA LEU A 48 -1.05 5.87 -0.77
C LEU A 48 -0.15 6.71 -1.69
N ASP A 49 -0.52 7.96 -1.98
CA ASP A 49 0.31 8.87 -2.77
C ASP A 49 1.70 9.03 -2.14
N GLN A 50 1.77 9.26 -0.83
CA GLN A 50 3.03 9.42 -0.10
C GLN A 50 3.86 8.14 -0.02
N LEU A 51 3.21 6.97 0.09
CA LEU A 51 3.86 5.67 0.03
C LEU A 51 4.49 5.44 -1.35
N LEU A 52 3.71 5.60 -2.43
CA LEU A 52 4.18 5.38 -3.79
C LEU A 52 5.31 6.35 -4.16
N GLU A 53 5.21 7.62 -3.77
CA GLU A 53 6.29 8.61 -3.97
C GLU A 53 7.62 8.19 -3.34
N ARG A 54 7.59 7.51 -2.19
CA ARG A 54 8.79 7.14 -1.42
C ARG A 54 9.32 5.74 -1.74
N ILE A 55 8.44 4.82 -2.11
CA ILE A 55 8.80 3.42 -2.34
C ILE A 55 9.10 3.13 -3.80
N ASN A 56 8.49 3.86 -4.75
CA ASN A 56 8.70 3.59 -6.16
C ASN A 56 10.05 4.14 -6.65
N THR A 57 11.10 3.33 -6.53
CA THR A 57 12.44 3.62 -7.06
C THR A 57 12.63 3.19 -8.51
N GLY A 58 11.61 2.61 -9.14
CA GLY A 58 11.61 2.20 -10.55
C GLY A 58 12.08 0.76 -10.82
N ASP A 59 12.49 0.03 -9.79
CA ASP A 59 13.03 -1.33 -9.81
C ASP A 59 12.13 -2.36 -9.11
N MET A 60 11.02 -1.93 -8.51
CA MET A 60 10.01 -2.77 -7.88
C MET A 60 8.75 -2.90 -8.73
N TYR A 61 8.07 -4.03 -8.62
CA TYR A 61 6.71 -4.21 -9.11
C TYR A 61 5.73 -3.90 -7.98
N ILE A 62 4.84 -2.94 -8.17
CA ILE A 62 3.84 -2.57 -7.16
C ILE A 62 2.45 -2.74 -7.75
N GLN A 63 1.64 -3.62 -7.16
CA GLN A 63 0.24 -3.78 -7.49
C GLN A 63 -0.61 -3.05 -6.45
N VAL A 64 -1.41 -2.09 -6.89
CA VAL A 64 -2.37 -1.34 -6.06
C VAL A 64 -3.79 -1.80 -6.40
N THR A 65 -4.54 -2.22 -5.39
CA THR A 65 -5.92 -2.69 -5.53
C THR A 65 -6.82 -2.08 -4.45
N ASP A 66 -8.13 -2.05 -4.68
CA ASP A 66 -9.04 -1.82 -3.56
C ASP A 66 -9.00 -3.01 -2.60
N HIS A 67 -9.27 -2.75 -1.32
CA HIS A 67 -9.35 -3.83 -0.32
C HIS A 67 -10.71 -4.52 -0.29
N SER A 68 -11.54 -4.40 -1.34
CA SER A 68 -12.82 -5.11 -1.39
C SER A 68 -12.59 -6.62 -1.58
N SER A 69 -13.63 -7.42 -1.34
CA SER A 69 -13.59 -8.87 -1.66
C SER A 69 -13.20 -9.14 -3.12
N ARG A 70 -13.60 -8.28 -4.05
CA ARG A 70 -13.26 -8.43 -5.48
C ARG A 70 -11.81 -8.00 -5.75
N GLY A 71 -11.35 -6.92 -5.13
CA GLY A 71 -9.98 -6.44 -5.33
C GLY A 71 -8.91 -7.37 -4.78
N LEU A 72 -9.26 -8.19 -3.79
CA LEU A 72 -8.40 -9.23 -3.22
C LEU A 72 -8.60 -10.62 -3.84
N GLU A 73 -9.61 -10.80 -4.70
CA GLU A 73 -9.93 -12.09 -5.31
C GLU A 73 -8.77 -12.60 -6.18
N GLY A 74 -8.33 -13.83 -5.93
CA GLY A 74 -7.25 -14.47 -6.69
C GLY A 74 -5.84 -13.98 -6.38
N LEU A 75 -5.67 -12.97 -5.51
CA LEU A 75 -4.36 -12.52 -5.04
C LEU A 75 -3.90 -13.38 -3.87
N ARG A 76 -2.64 -13.82 -3.90
CA ARG A 76 -2.03 -14.57 -2.79
C ARG A 76 -0.89 -13.79 -2.18
N ALA A 77 -0.79 -13.79 -0.86
CA ALA A 77 0.28 -13.15 -0.12
C ALA A 77 1.66 -13.67 -0.53
N GLN A 78 1.78 -14.95 -0.89
CA GLN A 78 3.06 -15.57 -1.27
C GLN A 78 3.57 -15.13 -2.66
N ASP A 79 2.75 -14.44 -3.45
CA ASP A 79 3.15 -13.91 -4.77
C ASP A 79 3.86 -12.53 -4.66
N PHE A 80 4.00 -12.03 -3.42
CA PHE A 80 4.56 -10.72 -3.10
C PHE A 80 5.56 -10.84 -1.95
N ASP A 81 6.62 -10.04 -1.98
CA ASP A 81 7.63 -9.96 -0.92
C ASP A 81 7.14 -9.11 0.25
N ALA A 82 6.22 -8.18 -0.01
CA ALA A 82 5.54 -7.40 1.01
C ALA A 82 4.10 -7.09 0.60
N VAL A 83 3.20 -7.10 1.58
CA VAL A 83 1.79 -6.80 1.39
C VAL A 83 1.38 -5.74 2.43
N PHE A 84 0.84 -4.62 1.99
CA PHE A 84 0.30 -3.58 2.85
C PHE A 84 -1.21 -3.46 2.65
N ILE A 85 -1.98 -3.73 3.70
CA ILE A 85 -3.45 -3.62 3.67
C ILE A 85 -3.87 -2.48 4.60
N THR A 86 -4.61 -1.50 4.11
CA THR A 86 -5.15 -0.39 4.93
C THR A 86 -6.67 -0.31 4.87
N ASN A 87 -7.34 -0.57 6.00
CA ASN A 87 -8.80 -0.56 6.11
C ASN A 87 -9.31 0.47 7.12
N SER A 88 -10.58 0.89 6.98
CA SER A 88 -11.26 1.64 8.04
C SER A 88 -11.77 0.69 9.13
N GLY A 89 -11.43 0.97 10.38
CA GLY A 89 -11.99 0.31 11.55
C GLY A 89 -13.32 0.94 11.96
N ALA A 90 -14.35 0.89 11.12
CA ALA A 90 -15.69 1.25 11.60
C ALA A 90 -16.10 0.21 12.66
N THR A 91 -16.44 0.65 13.87
CA THR A 91 -16.72 -0.20 15.05
C THR A 91 -15.53 -1.02 15.57
N ALA A 92 -14.29 -0.58 15.31
CA ALA A 92 -13.11 -1.27 15.84
C ALA A 92 -13.05 -2.74 15.38
N LYS A 93 -13.22 -2.96 14.07
CA LYS A 93 -13.08 -4.29 13.44
C LYS A 93 -12.42 -4.17 12.08
N VAL A 94 -11.51 -5.10 11.80
CA VAL A 94 -11.05 -5.39 10.43
C VAL A 94 -12.24 -5.91 9.63
N ARG A 95 -12.29 -5.58 8.33
CA ARG A 95 -13.39 -6.03 7.47
C ARG A 95 -13.39 -7.56 7.34
N PRO A 96 -14.57 -8.23 7.33
CA PRO A 96 -14.63 -9.69 7.26
C PRO A 96 -13.86 -10.28 6.08
N TRP A 97 -13.97 -9.68 4.90
CA TRP A 97 -13.26 -10.16 3.70
C TRP A 97 -11.73 -10.02 3.78
N VAL A 98 -11.21 -9.06 4.55
CA VAL A 98 -9.76 -8.97 4.81
C VAL A 98 -9.34 -10.11 5.74
N ILE A 99 -10.14 -10.43 6.76
CA ILE A 99 -9.89 -11.58 7.64
C ILE A 99 -9.96 -12.90 6.85
N GLU A 100 -10.96 -13.06 5.99
CA GLU A 100 -11.08 -14.22 5.10
C GLU A 100 -9.84 -14.34 4.21
N TRP A 101 -9.42 -13.25 3.55
CA TRP A 101 -8.21 -13.25 2.73
C TRP A 101 -6.95 -13.61 3.53
N LEU A 102 -6.79 -13.07 4.75
CA LEU A 102 -5.67 -13.42 5.62
C LEU A 102 -5.68 -14.91 5.99
N ASN A 103 -6.84 -15.46 6.36
CA ASN A 103 -6.99 -16.88 6.67
C ASN A 103 -6.64 -17.78 5.49
N ASP A 104 -7.11 -17.43 4.28
CA ASP A 104 -6.81 -18.15 3.04
C ASP A 104 -5.32 -18.09 2.68
N ASN A 105 -4.59 -17.09 3.21
CA ASN A 105 -3.16 -16.89 3.04
C ASN A 105 -2.31 -17.38 4.22
N GLY A 106 -2.86 -18.28 5.05
CA GLY A 106 -2.13 -18.93 6.15
C GLY A 106 -2.35 -18.27 7.51
N GLY A 107 -3.35 -17.39 7.64
CA GLY A 107 -3.71 -16.69 8.87
C GLY A 107 -2.78 -15.53 9.19
N ASN A 108 -1.46 -15.79 9.21
CA ASN A 108 -0.41 -14.87 9.64
C ASN A 108 0.80 -14.86 8.68
N PRO A 109 0.60 -14.47 7.43
CA PRO A 109 1.72 -14.29 6.51
C PRO A 109 2.71 -13.24 7.05
N GLU A 110 3.98 -13.62 7.25
CA GLU A 110 5.04 -12.77 7.82
C GLU A 110 5.33 -11.51 6.99
N ASN A 111 4.94 -11.52 5.71
CA ASN A 111 5.11 -10.43 4.76
C ASN A 111 3.91 -9.46 4.72
N VAL A 112 2.88 -9.64 5.55
CA VAL A 112 1.71 -8.74 5.59
C VAL A 112 1.81 -7.72 6.74
N ILE A 113 1.61 -6.46 6.38
CA ILE A 113 1.41 -5.32 7.28
C ILE A 113 -0.06 -4.90 7.18
N LEU A 114 -0.79 -4.96 8.28
CA LEU A 114 -2.19 -4.56 8.36
C LEU A 114 -2.35 -3.24 9.11
N HIS A 115 -2.70 -2.18 8.39
CA HIS A 115 -3.00 -0.89 8.95
C HIS A 115 -4.52 -0.68 9.11
N THR A 116 -4.97 -0.33 10.32
CA THR A 116 -6.37 0.03 10.58
C THR A 116 -6.46 1.48 11.04
N THR A 117 -7.22 2.31 10.33
CA THR A 117 -7.57 3.65 10.81
C THR A 117 -8.72 3.56 11.82
N GLN A 118 -8.54 4.08 13.03
CA GLN A 118 -9.49 3.99 14.14
C GLN A 118 -10.03 5.35 14.58
N ILE A 119 -11.15 5.30 15.32
CA ILE A 119 -11.77 6.45 16.02
C ILE A 119 -11.84 6.15 17.55
N THR A 120 -11.60 4.91 17.96
CA THR A 120 -11.67 4.41 19.34
C THR A 120 -10.64 3.30 19.53
N ASP A 121 -10.02 3.21 20.71
CA ASP A 121 -8.97 2.23 21.01
C ASP A 121 -9.46 0.78 20.83
N TRP A 122 -8.76 0.02 19.98
CA TRP A 122 -9.01 -1.41 19.77
C TRP A 122 -7.76 -2.14 19.30
N GLU A 123 -7.47 -3.27 19.91
CA GLU A 123 -6.43 -4.20 19.45
C GLU A 123 -7.04 -5.22 18.48
N PRO A 124 -6.60 -5.26 17.21
CA PRO A 124 -7.08 -6.25 16.28
C PRO A 124 -6.66 -7.65 16.72
N LYS A 125 -7.61 -8.59 16.72
CA LYS A 125 -7.35 -10.02 16.98
C LYS A 125 -6.82 -10.71 15.72
N VAL A 126 -5.72 -10.18 15.20
CA VAL A 126 -4.99 -10.70 14.04
C VAL A 126 -3.54 -10.82 14.44
N GLU A 127 -2.88 -11.89 14.02
CA GLU A 127 -1.48 -12.17 14.36
C GLU A 127 -0.56 -11.77 13.18
N VAL A 128 -0.91 -10.69 12.48
CA VAL A 128 -0.06 -9.99 11.50
C VAL A 128 0.43 -8.68 12.10
N ASP A 129 1.47 -8.07 11.53
CA ASP A 129 1.97 -6.76 11.98
C ASP A 129 0.87 -5.71 11.83
N SER A 130 0.23 -5.38 12.94
CA SER A 130 -0.93 -4.50 12.94
C SER A 130 -0.58 -3.12 13.47
N VAL A 131 -0.83 -2.08 12.68
CA VAL A 131 -0.66 -0.68 13.10
C VAL A 131 -2.01 0.01 13.16
N THR A 132 -2.30 0.63 14.28
CA THR A 132 -3.55 1.37 14.50
C THR A 132 -3.27 2.86 14.53
N SER A 133 -3.87 3.63 13.63
CA SER A 133 -3.73 5.09 13.63
C SER A 133 -5.07 5.79 13.78
N ALA A 134 -5.10 6.90 14.50
CA ALA A 134 -6.22 7.83 14.41
C ALA A 134 -6.20 8.49 13.03
N SER A 135 -7.37 8.87 12.50
CA SER A 135 -7.45 9.53 11.18
C SER A 135 -6.78 10.91 11.24
N TYR A 136 -5.48 11.00 10.94
CA TYR A 136 -4.75 12.27 10.97
C TYR A 136 -5.29 13.26 9.94
N THR A 137 -5.56 14.49 10.36
CA THR A 137 -6.10 15.53 9.48
C THR A 137 -5.01 16.42 8.87
N ASN A 138 -3.79 16.38 9.40
CA ASN A 138 -2.72 17.30 9.01
C ASN A 138 -1.70 16.62 8.09
N ARG A 139 -1.14 17.40 7.15
CA ARG A 139 -0.22 16.90 6.10
C ARG A 139 1.06 16.28 6.69
N GLY A 140 1.69 16.94 7.65
CA GLY A 140 2.95 16.46 8.24
C GLY A 140 2.82 15.11 8.94
N GLU A 141 1.67 14.82 9.54
CA GLU A 141 1.41 13.53 10.20
C GLU A 141 1.29 12.39 9.19
N ILE A 142 0.68 12.64 8.02
CA ILE A 142 0.59 11.65 6.93
C ILE A 142 1.98 11.35 6.35
N GLU A 143 2.84 12.36 6.23
CA GLU A 143 4.22 12.20 5.75
C GLU A 143 5.04 11.31 6.70
N SER A 144 5.01 11.59 8.00
CA SER A 144 5.69 10.76 9.01
C SER A 144 5.14 9.33 9.06
N LEU A 145 3.82 9.16 8.95
CA LEU A 145 3.18 7.84 8.90
C LEU A 145 3.59 7.05 7.64
N ALA A 146 3.68 7.73 6.49
CA ALA A 146 4.16 7.09 5.26
C ALA A 146 5.62 6.66 5.39
N GLU A 147 6.48 7.46 6.03
CA GLU A 147 7.88 7.08 6.30
C GLU A 147 8.01 5.87 7.22
N GLU A 148 7.14 5.74 8.21
CA GLU A 148 7.05 4.55 9.05
C GLU A 148 6.69 3.31 8.23
N PHE A 149 5.60 3.36 7.47
CA PHE A 149 5.19 2.23 6.65
C PHE A 149 6.17 1.87 5.54
N VAL A 150 6.87 2.85 4.95
CA VAL A 150 7.94 2.55 3.98
C VAL A 150 9.08 1.79 4.64
N ARG A 151 9.45 2.12 5.89
CA ARG A 151 10.46 1.35 6.63
C ARG A 151 9.99 -0.06 6.90
N GLU A 152 8.75 -0.23 7.36
CA GLU A 152 8.16 -1.55 7.60
C GLU A 152 8.13 -2.39 6.31
N ILE A 153 7.64 -1.84 5.20
CA ILE A 153 7.59 -2.55 3.91
C ILE A 153 8.99 -2.98 3.49
N ARG A 154 9.99 -2.09 3.54
CA ARG A 154 11.39 -2.41 3.19
C ARG A 154 12.01 -3.46 4.11
N SER A 155 11.61 -3.49 5.39
CA SER A 155 12.05 -4.53 6.31
C SER A 155 11.59 -5.92 5.86
N LYS A 156 10.38 -6.03 5.29
CA LYS A 156 9.83 -7.27 4.75
C LYS A 156 10.55 -7.71 3.47
N LEU A 157 10.82 -6.77 2.56
CA LEU A 157 11.61 -7.04 1.34
C LEU A 157 12.99 -7.62 1.67
N SER A 158 13.66 -7.06 2.69
CA SER A 158 15.00 -7.48 3.10
C SER A 158 15.03 -8.85 3.77
N ALA A 159 13.92 -9.28 4.39
CA ALA A 159 13.80 -10.56 5.08
C ALA A 159 13.52 -11.73 4.11
N GLY A 160 12.88 -11.46 2.97
CA GLY A 160 12.57 -12.48 1.95
C GLY A 160 13.71 -12.78 0.97
N GLY A 161 14.72 -11.91 0.85
CA GLY A 161 15.84 -12.05 -0.10
C GLY A 161 17.03 -12.90 0.35
N GLY A 162 16.87 -13.70 1.41
CA GLY A 162 17.96 -14.40 2.10
C GLY A 162 17.78 -15.91 2.19
N GLU A 163 17.57 -16.61 1.07
CA GLU A 163 17.77 -18.07 0.95
C GLU A 163 18.44 -18.44 -0.38
#